data_AF-A0A7W1AHR3-F1
#
_entry.id   AF-A0A7W1AHR3-F1
#
_cell.length_a   1.000
_cell.length_b   1.000
_cell.length_c   1.000
_cell.angle_alpha   90.00
_cell.angle_beta   90.00
_cell.angle_gamma   90.00
#
_symmetry.space_group_name_H-M   'P 1'
#
loop_
_entity.id
_entity.type
_entity.pdbx_description
1 polymer ?
#
loop_
_entity_poly.entity_id
_entity_poly.type
_entity_poly.pdbx_seq_one_letter_code
_entity_poly.pdbx_strand_id
1 'polypeptide(L)'
;MALGLAIILASRSASAEEVTIHMEATLQKRASTSSTALLAIEAGERADLIAQKNGWVKVRVRGVTGWLRQESMVEVILEEPVVDVVDVAAVEEAPAVEEVDEPTVVEAEVERRVDLQIAAGLTVITQGFRTTGASTSDNYNLGVTAATLALAGGYTHRLRADLVVGAELAYAYQKALPGIRQTDPETGEAITTAFSIHDVGLRGVIGYDLQRPSGLVLLARAGVRYHLFRIAGVGDPTQNPSMIPSEVQISPTLGVGIAIPRITSKLGLRFAVDTFVAGTRVVQTPGQEDGVKASVRGATLESVLAYR
;
A
#
# COMPACT_ATOMS: atom_id res chain seq x y z
N MET A 1 2.58 21.67 -15.29
CA MET A 1 1.82 20.41 -15.06
C MET A 1 2.85 19.30 -15.02
N ALA A 2 3.28 18.89 -13.82
CA ALA A 2 4.29 17.86 -13.66
C ALA A 2 3.59 16.49 -13.59
N LEU A 3 3.98 15.57 -14.47
CA LEU A 3 3.52 14.18 -14.46
C LEU A 3 4.73 13.31 -14.12
N GLY A 4 4.95 13.08 -12.83
CA GLY A 4 6.00 12.18 -12.35
C GLY A 4 5.49 10.74 -12.33
N LEU A 5 6.02 9.89 -13.19
CA LEU A 5 5.79 8.44 -13.14
C LEU A 5 6.91 7.81 -12.30
N ALA A 6 6.58 7.41 -11.07
CA ALA A 6 7.49 6.63 -10.21
C ALA A 6 7.25 5.14 -10.45
N ILE A 7 8.19 4.47 -11.13
CA ILE A 7 8.19 3.00 -11.25
C ILE A 7 9.09 2.45 -10.13
N ILE A 8 8.48 1.82 -9.13
CA ILE A 8 9.20 1.14 -8.04
C ILE A 8 9.27 -0.36 -8.38
N LEU A 9 10.47 -0.87 -8.68
CA LEU A 9 10.66 -2.24 -9.20
C LEU A 9 10.79 -3.36 -8.15
N ALA A 10 10.76 -3.06 -6.86
CA ALA A 10 10.69 -4.10 -5.85
C ALA A 10 9.97 -3.58 -4.60
N SER A 11 8.79 -4.10 -4.34
CA SER A 11 8.11 -3.94 -3.06
C SER A 11 7.80 -5.31 -2.48
N ARG A 12 8.35 -5.62 -1.31
CA ARG A 12 7.88 -6.75 -0.51
C ARG A 12 6.74 -6.26 0.36
N SER A 13 5.56 -6.84 0.18
CA SER A 13 4.42 -6.67 1.08
C SER A 13 4.44 -7.81 2.08
N ALA A 14 4.46 -7.51 3.37
CA ALA A 14 4.19 -8.50 4.41
C ALA A 14 2.73 -8.30 4.88
N SER A 15 1.94 -9.38 4.86
CA SER A 15 0.57 -9.44 5.40
C SER A 15 0.61 -10.38 6.61
N ALA A 16 0.13 -9.93 7.77
CA ALA A 16 -0.09 -10.81 8.91
C ALA A 16 -1.53 -11.35 8.83
N GLU A 17 -1.68 -12.67 8.95
CA GLU A 17 -2.97 -13.37 8.96
C GLU A 17 -3.32 -13.74 10.40
N GLU A 18 -4.52 -13.38 10.88
CA GLU A 18 -5.00 -13.66 12.25
C GLU A 18 -5.75 -15.01 12.24
N VAL A 19 -5.43 -15.92 13.16
CA VAL A 19 -6.00 -17.28 13.22
C VAL A 19 -6.57 -17.56 14.61
N THR A 20 -7.67 -18.31 14.70
CA THR A 20 -8.31 -18.72 15.95
C THR A 20 -7.86 -20.13 16.37
N ILE A 21 -7.55 -20.31 17.65
CA ILE A 21 -7.15 -21.58 18.25
C ILE A 21 -8.40 -22.28 18.77
N HIS A 22 -8.70 -23.52 18.36
CA HIS A 22 -9.96 -24.20 18.69
C HIS A 22 -9.87 -25.21 19.83
N MET A 23 -8.64 -25.56 20.26
CA MET A 23 -8.41 -26.50 21.34
C MET A 23 -7.37 -25.94 22.31
N GLU A 24 -7.40 -26.35 23.57
CA GLU A 24 -6.35 -26.02 24.52
C GLU A 24 -4.99 -26.45 23.97
N ALA A 25 -4.04 -25.52 23.93
CA ALA A 25 -2.74 -25.74 23.32
C ALA A 25 -1.64 -25.12 24.17
N THR A 26 -0.43 -25.66 24.07
CA THR A 26 0.74 -25.07 24.74
C THR A 26 1.69 -24.49 23.71
N LEU A 27 1.97 -23.20 23.82
CA LEU A 27 2.94 -22.49 23.02
C LEU A 27 4.35 -23.00 23.36
N GLN A 28 5.03 -23.60 22.39
CA GLN A 28 6.35 -24.20 22.57
C GLN A 28 7.47 -23.28 22.07
N LYS A 29 8.61 -23.25 22.77
CA LYS A 29 9.77 -22.43 22.36
C LYS A 29 10.38 -22.88 21.02
N ARG A 30 10.29 -24.17 20.69
CA ARG A 30 10.74 -24.75 19.43
C ARG A 30 9.65 -25.68 18.89
N ALA A 31 9.72 -26.00 17.60
CA ALA A 31 8.87 -26.98 16.93
C ALA A 31 9.18 -28.42 17.41
N SER A 32 8.94 -28.71 18.69
CA SER A 32 9.18 -29.99 19.33
C SER A 32 8.37 -30.12 20.63
N THR A 33 7.82 -31.30 20.86
CA THR A 33 7.06 -31.65 22.08
C THR A 33 7.91 -31.79 23.33
N SER A 34 9.24 -31.85 23.20
CA SER A 34 10.18 -31.87 24.32
C SER A 34 10.77 -30.49 24.62
N SER A 35 10.29 -29.42 23.96
CA SER A 35 10.77 -28.07 24.19
C SER A 35 10.05 -27.39 25.37
N THR A 36 10.63 -26.29 25.86
CA THR A 36 10.08 -25.53 26.99
C THR A 36 8.72 -24.92 26.61
N ALA A 37 7.70 -25.24 27.41
CA ALA A 37 6.41 -24.58 27.38
C ALA A 37 6.55 -23.10 27.75
N LEU A 38 6.08 -22.22 26.87
CA LEU A 38 6.12 -20.77 27.06
C LEU A 38 4.81 -20.23 27.63
N LEU A 39 3.68 -20.77 27.19
CA LEU A 39 2.35 -20.27 27.54
C LEU A 39 1.29 -21.36 27.27
N ALA A 40 0.36 -21.56 28.20
CA ALA A 40 -0.87 -22.31 27.93
C ALA A 40 -1.89 -21.37 27.28
N ILE A 41 -2.57 -21.86 26.24
CA ILE A 41 -3.53 -21.11 25.43
C ILE A 41 -4.86 -21.83 25.52
N GLU A 42 -5.93 -21.08 25.81
CA GLU A 42 -7.29 -21.60 25.86
C GLU A 42 -7.91 -21.67 24.45
N ALA A 43 -8.88 -22.56 24.28
CA ALA A 43 -9.70 -22.57 23.07
C ALA A 43 -10.45 -21.23 22.91
N GLY A 44 -10.49 -20.69 21.70
CA GLY A 44 -11.08 -19.39 21.35
C GLY A 44 -10.08 -18.23 21.30
N GLU A 45 -8.81 -18.44 21.65
CA GLU A 45 -7.81 -17.36 21.59
C GLU A 45 -7.36 -17.05 20.14
N ARG A 46 -7.15 -15.75 19.87
CA ARG A 46 -6.66 -15.24 18.58
C ARG A 46 -5.13 -15.17 18.55
N ALA A 47 -4.55 -15.48 17.40
CA ALA A 47 -3.12 -15.59 17.19
C ALA A 47 -2.68 -14.97 15.86
N ASP A 48 -1.56 -14.23 15.84
CA ASP A 48 -0.96 -13.81 14.56
C ASP A 48 -0.19 -14.99 13.97
N LEU A 49 -0.54 -15.45 12.76
CA LEU A 49 0.20 -16.46 12.01
C LEU A 49 1.49 -15.85 11.43
N ILE A 50 2.63 -16.44 11.74
CA ILE A 50 3.95 -15.93 11.32
C ILE A 50 4.62 -16.86 10.31
N ALA A 51 4.55 -18.18 10.49
CA ALA A 51 5.16 -19.17 9.60
C ALA A 51 4.63 -20.58 9.86
N GLN A 52 4.73 -21.48 8.88
CA GLN A 52 4.42 -22.90 9.05
C GLN A 52 5.62 -23.77 8.68
N LYS A 53 5.88 -24.85 9.44
CA LYS A 53 6.96 -25.81 9.15
C LYS A 53 6.69 -27.18 9.78
N ASN A 54 6.65 -28.23 8.96
CA ASN A 54 6.65 -29.64 9.39
C ASN A 54 5.58 -29.99 10.45
N GLY A 55 4.33 -29.58 10.26
CA GLY A 55 3.24 -29.83 11.24
C GLY A 55 3.25 -28.89 12.45
N TRP A 56 4.11 -27.87 12.45
CA TRP A 56 4.16 -26.82 13.47
C TRP A 56 3.87 -25.45 12.86
N VAL A 57 3.15 -24.64 13.62
CA VAL A 57 2.72 -23.30 13.25
C VAL A 57 3.36 -22.30 14.20
N LYS A 58 4.12 -21.35 13.68
CA LYS A 58 4.69 -20.25 14.45
C LYS A 58 3.66 -19.15 14.56
N VAL A 59 3.29 -18.83 15.79
CA VAL A 59 2.28 -17.82 16.10
C VAL A 59 2.77 -16.80 17.12
N ARG A 60 2.11 -15.64 17.17
CA ARG A 60 2.20 -14.71 18.30
C ARG A 60 0.85 -14.64 19.00
N VAL A 61 0.85 -14.99 20.28
CA VAL A 61 -0.34 -14.97 21.14
C VAL A 61 -0.01 -14.16 22.38
N ARG A 62 -0.84 -13.16 22.72
CA ARG A 62 -0.64 -12.26 23.87
C ARG A 62 0.76 -11.63 23.92
N GLY A 63 1.34 -11.30 22.76
CA GLY A 63 2.69 -10.72 22.64
C GLY A 63 3.85 -11.72 22.75
N VAL A 64 3.60 -12.99 23.05
CA VAL A 64 4.61 -14.05 23.14
C VAL A 64 4.65 -14.84 21.83
N THR A 65 5.83 -15.01 21.25
CA THR A 65 6.02 -15.76 20.00
C THR A 65 6.49 -17.18 20.30
N GLY A 66 5.85 -18.18 19.69
CA GLY A 66 6.26 -19.57 19.80
C GLY A 66 5.61 -20.47 18.75
N TRP A 67 5.68 -21.78 18.97
CA TRP A 67 5.23 -22.80 18.04
C TRP A 67 4.07 -23.60 18.62
N LEU A 68 3.04 -23.83 17.82
CA LEU A 68 1.90 -24.70 18.10
C LEU A 68 1.89 -25.86 17.12
N ARG A 69 1.21 -26.94 17.49
CA ARG A 69 0.93 -28.02 16.54
C ARG A 69 -0.18 -27.59 15.61
N GLN A 70 -0.05 -27.92 14.33
CA GLN A 70 -1.05 -27.59 13.32
C GLN A 70 -2.44 -28.11 13.68
N GLU A 71 -2.55 -29.29 14.32
CA GLU A 71 -3.81 -29.89 14.77
C GLU A 71 -4.59 -29.08 15.83
N SER A 72 -3.91 -28.17 16.54
CA SER A 72 -4.56 -27.28 17.52
C SER A 72 -5.13 -25.99 16.89
N MET A 73 -4.87 -25.80 15.60
CA MET A 73 -5.33 -24.66 14.81
C MET A 73 -6.25 -25.19 13.71
N VAL A 74 -7.32 -24.46 13.42
CA VAL A 74 -8.06 -24.69 12.18
C VAL A 74 -7.34 -23.89 11.11
N GLU A 75 -6.66 -24.60 10.21
CA GLU A 75 -6.37 -24.04 8.90
C GLU A 75 -7.72 -23.96 8.18
N VAL A 76 -8.13 -22.76 7.73
CA VAL A 76 -9.27 -22.63 6.82
C VAL A 76 -8.84 -23.22 5.48
N ILE A 77 -8.78 -24.54 5.42
CA ILE A 77 -8.65 -25.30 4.18
C ILE A 77 -10.03 -25.18 3.54
N LEU A 78 -10.14 -24.34 2.52
CA LEU A 78 -11.26 -24.40 1.60
C LEU A 78 -11.11 -25.74 0.85
N GLU A 79 -11.69 -26.81 1.38
CA GLU A 79 -11.90 -28.02 0.60
C GLU A 79 -12.83 -27.64 -0.57
N GLU A 80 -12.29 -27.67 -1.78
CA GLU A 80 -13.12 -27.63 -2.99
C GLU A 80 -14.00 -28.89 -2.96
N PRO A 81 -15.33 -28.79 -3.18
CA PRO A 81 -16.17 -29.98 -3.22
C PRO A 81 -15.73 -30.86 -4.40
N VAL A 82 -15.27 -32.07 -4.09
CA VAL A 82 -15.09 -33.14 -5.08
C VAL A 82 -16.48 -33.49 -5.61
N VAL A 83 -16.76 -33.12 -6.86
CA VAL A 83 -17.97 -33.56 -7.55
C VAL A 83 -17.72 -34.97 -8.08
N ASP A 84 -18.16 -35.98 -7.32
CA ASP A 84 -18.33 -37.33 -7.86
C ASP A 84 -19.57 -37.35 -8.76
N VAL A 85 -19.34 -37.48 -10.07
CA VAL A 85 -20.40 -37.72 -11.04
C VAL A 85 -20.73 -39.21 -10.99
N VAL A 86 -21.81 -39.59 -10.31
CA VAL A 86 -22.40 -40.93 -10.43
C VAL A 86 -23.74 -40.82 -11.14
N ASP A 87 -23.82 -41.51 -12.28
CA ASP A 87 -25.00 -41.65 -13.12
C ASP A 87 -26.20 -42.23 -12.35
N VAL A 88 -27.37 -41.65 -12.62
CA VAL A 88 -28.64 -41.90 -11.95
C VAL A 88 -29.36 -43.08 -12.60
N ALA A 89 -29.65 -44.13 -11.84
CA ALA A 89 -30.69 -45.11 -12.17
C ALA A 89 -31.46 -45.52 -10.90
N ALA A 90 -32.63 -44.88 -10.76
CA ALA A 90 -33.87 -45.25 -10.07
C ALA A 90 -33.86 -46.36 -9.00
N VAL A 91 -34.37 -46.05 -7.79
CA VAL A 91 -35.58 -46.67 -7.18
C VAL A 91 -36.22 -45.66 -6.20
N GLU A 92 -37.55 -45.59 -6.22
CA GLU A 92 -38.45 -44.87 -5.31
C GLU A 92 -38.27 -45.21 -3.81
N GLU A 93 -38.29 -44.20 -2.95
CA GLU A 93 -39.20 -44.11 -1.79
C GLU A 93 -39.04 -42.72 -1.12
N ALA A 94 -40.15 -42.14 -0.66
CA ALA A 94 -40.19 -40.91 0.11
C ALA A 94 -41.12 -41.10 1.32
N PRO A 95 -41.02 -40.30 2.40
CA PRO A 95 -39.83 -39.70 3.00
C PRO A 95 -39.75 -39.98 4.52
N ALA A 96 -38.55 -39.98 5.10
CA ALA A 96 -38.37 -39.76 6.54
C ALA A 96 -38.02 -38.28 6.75
N VAL A 97 -38.79 -37.61 7.61
CA VAL A 97 -38.59 -36.21 8.00
C VAL A 97 -37.35 -36.16 8.90
N GLU A 98 -36.22 -35.70 8.35
CA GLU A 98 -35.05 -35.34 9.14
C GLU A 98 -35.11 -33.86 9.56
N GLU A 99 -34.61 -33.66 10.76
CA GLU A 99 -34.65 -32.50 11.63
C GLU A 99 -34.20 -31.21 10.90
N VAL A 100 -35.00 -30.15 11.03
CA VAL A 100 -34.59 -28.80 10.63
C VAL A 100 -33.53 -28.35 11.61
N ASP A 101 -32.26 -28.58 11.25
CA ASP A 101 -31.11 -28.04 11.97
C ASP A 101 -31.25 -26.51 12.00
N GLU A 102 -31.23 -25.93 13.20
CA GLU A 102 -31.34 -24.48 13.37
C GLU A 102 -30.22 -23.82 12.55
N PRO A 103 -30.48 -22.67 11.86
CA PRO A 103 -29.43 -22.03 11.10
C PRO A 103 -28.32 -21.62 12.06
N THR A 104 -27.20 -22.34 12.00
CA THR A 104 -25.95 -21.95 12.64
C THR A 104 -25.61 -20.57 12.12
N VAL A 105 -25.75 -19.57 12.98
CA VAL A 105 -25.33 -18.19 12.70
C VAL A 105 -23.81 -18.24 12.59
N VAL A 106 -23.32 -18.46 11.37
CA VAL A 106 -21.90 -18.31 11.05
C VAL A 106 -21.62 -16.81 11.15
N GLU A 107 -21.19 -16.36 12.33
CA GLU A 107 -20.72 -15.00 12.53
C GLU A 107 -19.63 -14.74 11.48
N ALA A 108 -19.90 -13.80 10.58
CA ALA A 108 -18.98 -13.48 9.49
C ALA A 108 -17.61 -13.16 10.08
N GLU A 109 -16.63 -14.02 9.77
CA GLU A 109 -15.28 -13.92 10.32
C GLU A 109 -14.70 -12.54 10.00
N VAL A 110 -14.43 -11.77 11.05
CA VAL A 110 -14.04 -10.37 10.95
C VAL A 110 -12.57 -10.28 10.58
N GLU A 111 -12.28 -10.33 9.29
CA GLU A 111 -10.90 -10.28 8.77
C GLU A 111 -10.30 -8.87 8.96
N ARG A 112 -9.19 -8.81 9.70
CA ARG A 112 -8.33 -7.63 9.82
C ARG A 112 -7.07 -7.85 9.02
N ARG A 113 -6.63 -6.84 8.27
CA ARG A 113 -5.42 -6.93 7.47
C ARG A 113 -4.53 -5.71 7.68
N VAL A 114 -3.28 -5.99 8.01
CA VAL A 114 -2.20 -5.01 8.05
C VAL A 114 -1.26 -5.31 6.89
N ASP A 115 -1.03 -4.31 6.04
CA ASP A 115 -0.07 -4.37 4.95
C ASP A 115 1.09 -3.42 5.26
N LEU A 116 2.31 -3.93 5.17
CA LEU A 116 3.53 -3.13 5.26
C LEU A 116 4.36 -3.29 3.99
N GLN A 117 4.77 -2.16 3.42
CA GLN A 117 5.54 -2.08 2.18
C GLN A 117 6.79 -1.22 2.39
N ILE A 118 7.94 -1.77 2.04
CA ILE A 118 9.22 -1.05 2.00
C ILE A 118 9.77 -1.17 0.58
N ALA A 119 10.23 -0.05 0.02
CA ALA A 119 10.73 0.03 -1.33
C ALA A 119 11.94 0.95 -1.44
N ALA A 120 12.88 0.60 -2.32
CA ALA A 120 13.99 1.44 -2.71
C ALA A 120 14.19 1.33 -4.23
N GLY A 121 14.63 2.41 -4.88
CA GLY A 121 14.83 2.41 -6.33
C GLY A 121 15.27 3.75 -6.90
N LEU A 122 15.11 3.88 -8.21
CA LEU A 122 15.37 5.10 -8.96
C LEU A 122 14.05 5.66 -9.48
N THR A 123 13.83 6.96 -9.30
CA THR A 123 12.73 7.69 -9.91
C THR A 123 13.28 8.59 -11.00
N VAL A 124 12.60 8.66 -12.14
CA VAL A 124 12.86 9.67 -13.17
C VAL A 124 11.86 10.80 -12.99
N ILE A 125 12.36 11.99 -12.73
CA ILE A 125 11.57 13.20 -12.55
C ILE A 125 11.69 14.02 -13.83
N THR A 126 10.57 14.22 -14.51
CA THR A 126 10.48 15.09 -15.67
C THR A 126 9.53 16.24 -15.38
N GLN A 127 9.97 17.46 -15.69
CA GLN A 127 9.21 18.68 -15.51
C GLN A 127 9.33 19.54 -16.76
N GLY A 128 8.19 19.95 -17.31
CA GLY A 128 8.14 20.98 -18.34
C GLY A 128 7.52 22.24 -17.74
N PHE A 129 8.25 23.35 -17.82
CA PHE A 129 7.73 24.68 -17.48
C PHE A 129 7.42 25.44 -18.76
N ARG A 130 6.27 26.12 -18.76
CA ARG A 130 5.86 27.00 -19.86
C ARG A 130 5.28 28.30 -19.29
N THR A 131 5.81 29.43 -19.73
CA THR A 131 5.24 30.76 -19.46
C THR A 131 4.40 31.23 -20.64
N THR A 132 3.41 32.08 -20.35
CA THR A 132 2.60 32.79 -21.36
C THR A 132 3.00 34.27 -21.48
N GLY A 133 4.10 34.67 -20.82
CA GLY A 133 4.65 36.03 -20.86
C GLY A 133 5.29 36.41 -22.21
N ALA A 134 5.62 37.70 -22.36
CA ALA A 134 6.16 38.27 -23.59
C ALA A 134 7.55 37.76 -24.00
N SER A 135 8.32 37.18 -23.07
CA SER A 135 9.56 36.45 -23.33
C SER A 135 9.28 34.95 -23.43
N THR A 136 9.46 34.36 -24.62
CA THR A 136 9.42 32.90 -24.81
C THR A 136 10.64 32.18 -24.21
N SER A 137 11.59 32.93 -23.65
CA SER A 137 12.88 32.47 -23.13
C SER A 137 12.81 31.72 -21.80
N ASP A 138 11.66 31.73 -21.11
CA ASP A 138 11.54 31.12 -19.78
C ASP A 138 10.96 29.70 -19.81
N ASN A 139 10.72 29.15 -21.01
CA ASN A 139 10.26 27.77 -21.18
C ASN A 139 11.45 26.80 -21.05
N TYR A 140 11.37 25.83 -20.14
CA TYR A 140 12.40 24.82 -19.99
C TYR A 140 11.81 23.43 -19.73
N ASN A 141 12.58 22.40 -20.10
CA ASN A 141 12.34 21.02 -19.71
C ASN A 141 13.48 20.56 -18.82
N LEU A 142 13.13 19.82 -17.79
CA LEU A 142 14.04 19.34 -16.77
C LEU A 142 13.82 17.83 -16.61
N GLY A 143 14.90 17.07 -16.71
CA GLY A 143 14.89 15.61 -16.56
C GLY A 143 15.99 15.21 -15.59
N VAL A 144 15.62 14.66 -14.44
CA VAL A 144 16.56 14.30 -13.37
C VAL A 144 16.24 12.92 -12.84
N THR A 145 17.27 12.11 -12.62
CA THR A 145 17.16 10.85 -11.91
C THR A 145 17.31 11.10 -10.41
N ALA A 146 16.50 10.44 -9.58
CA ALA A 146 16.58 10.53 -8.13
C ALA A 146 16.64 9.15 -7.48
N ALA A 147 17.50 8.99 -6.48
CA ALA A 147 17.44 7.83 -5.59
C ALA A 147 16.21 7.96 -4.68
N THR A 148 15.43 6.88 -4.56
CA THR A 148 14.15 6.87 -3.84
C THR A 148 14.15 5.81 -2.75
N LEU A 149 13.66 6.19 -1.58
CA LEU A 149 13.31 5.28 -0.49
C LEU A 149 11.85 5.55 -0.11
N ALA A 150 11.03 4.50 -0.07
CA ALA A 150 9.61 4.61 0.24
C ALA A 150 9.19 3.58 1.32
N LEU A 151 8.31 4.03 2.19
CA LEU A 151 7.66 3.26 3.23
C LEU A 151 6.16 3.50 3.11
N ALA A 152 5.37 2.44 3.00
CA ALA A 152 3.92 2.54 3.03
C ALA A 152 3.33 1.48 3.95
N GLY A 153 2.23 1.83 4.60
CA GLY A 153 1.48 0.95 5.47
C GLY A 153 -0.01 1.16 5.26
N GLY A 154 -0.76 0.07 5.33
CA GLY A 154 -2.21 0.07 5.23
C GLY A 154 -2.81 -0.77 6.35
N TYR A 155 -3.92 -0.31 6.88
CA TYR A 155 -4.80 -1.11 7.73
C TYR A 155 -6.17 -1.17 7.06
N THR A 156 -6.69 -2.38 6.88
CA THR A 156 -8.05 -2.60 6.40
C THR A 156 -8.79 -3.55 7.32
N HIS A 157 -10.09 -3.32 7.42
CA HIS A 157 -11.00 -4.04 8.27
C HIS A 157 -12.27 -4.35 7.49
N ARG A 158 -12.65 -5.63 7.46
CA ARG A 158 -13.89 -6.06 6.83
C ARG A 158 -15.04 -5.91 7.82
N LEU A 159 -15.94 -4.95 7.55
CA LEU A 159 -17.13 -4.68 8.38
C LEU A 159 -18.29 -5.63 8.07
N ARG A 160 -18.38 -6.07 6.81
CA ARG A 160 -19.37 -7.02 6.28
C ARG A 160 -18.68 -7.88 5.23
N ALA A 161 -19.30 -8.99 4.82
CA ALA A 161 -18.74 -9.88 3.81
C ALA A 161 -18.29 -9.16 2.52
N ASP A 162 -18.96 -8.06 2.16
CA ASP A 162 -18.73 -7.25 0.97
C ASP A 162 -18.05 -5.89 1.25
N LEU A 163 -18.04 -5.40 2.49
CA LEU A 163 -17.62 -4.03 2.82
C LEU A 163 -16.32 -4.00 3.61
N VAL A 164 -15.31 -3.35 3.04
CA VAL A 164 -14.00 -3.11 3.65
C VAL A 164 -13.83 -1.63 3.94
N VAL A 165 -13.26 -1.28 5.09
CA VAL A 165 -12.86 0.09 5.41
C VAL A 165 -11.41 0.10 5.88
N GLY A 166 -10.69 1.18 5.64
CA GLY A 166 -9.29 1.23 6.00
C GLY A 166 -8.67 2.60 5.94
N ALA A 167 -7.40 2.63 6.33
CA ALA A 167 -6.54 3.79 6.26
C ALA A 167 -5.15 3.40 5.73
N GLU A 168 -4.54 4.31 5.00
CA GLU A 168 -3.24 4.13 4.35
C GLU A 168 -2.36 5.34 4.62
N LEU A 169 -1.10 5.07 4.96
CA LEU A 169 -0.05 6.06 5.13
C LEU A 169 1.13 5.68 4.24
N ALA A 170 1.59 6.61 3.42
CA ALA A 170 2.76 6.45 2.58
C ALA A 170 3.73 7.61 2.77
N TYR A 171 5.02 7.32 2.79
CA TYR A 171 6.11 8.27 2.75
C TYR A 171 7.12 7.86 1.67
N ALA A 172 7.50 8.80 0.81
CA ALA A 172 8.60 8.64 -0.13
C ALA A 172 9.59 9.80 0.01
N TYR A 173 10.87 9.44 0.17
CA TYR A 173 11.98 10.36 0.09
C TYR A 173 12.73 10.15 -1.22
N GLN A 174 12.96 11.23 -1.96
CA GLN A 174 13.68 11.20 -3.22
C GLN A 174 14.81 12.22 -3.17
N LYS A 175 16.01 11.82 -3.59
CA LYS A 175 17.17 12.73 -3.70
C LYS A 175 17.72 12.71 -5.12
N ALA A 176 17.78 13.88 -5.74
CA ALA A 176 18.28 14.05 -7.09
C ALA A 176 19.75 13.65 -7.24
N LEU A 177 20.08 13.06 -8.40
CA LEU A 177 21.41 12.60 -8.79
C LEU A 177 21.66 13.01 -10.26
N PRO A 178 22.45 14.06 -10.56
CA PRO A 178 23.22 14.90 -9.64
C PRO A 178 22.46 16.10 -9.05
N GLY A 179 21.29 16.46 -9.58
CA GLY A 179 20.58 17.70 -9.25
C GLY A 179 20.12 18.44 -10.51
N ILE A 180 19.78 19.73 -10.37
CA ILE A 180 19.46 20.62 -11.49
C ILE A 180 20.75 21.29 -11.94
N ARG A 181 21.17 21.04 -13.18
CA ARG A 181 22.31 21.74 -13.78
C ARG A 181 21.86 23.09 -14.32
N GLN A 182 22.43 24.15 -13.76
CA GLN A 182 22.23 25.54 -14.17
C GLN A 182 23.50 25.99 -14.87
N THR A 183 23.40 26.54 -16.08
CA THR A 183 24.55 27.04 -16.85
C THR A 183 24.33 28.52 -17.11
N ASP A 184 25.29 29.34 -16.71
CA ASP A 184 25.29 30.76 -17.00
C ASP A 184 25.52 30.96 -18.51
N PRO A 185 24.58 31.62 -19.23
CA PRO A 185 24.70 31.83 -20.67
C PRO A 185 25.82 32.80 -21.06
N GLU A 186 26.25 33.68 -20.16
CA GLU A 186 27.28 34.69 -20.41
C GLU A 186 28.69 34.13 -20.18
N THR A 187 28.89 33.39 -19.10
CA THR A 187 30.21 32.86 -18.70
C THR A 187 30.46 31.41 -19.11
N GLY A 188 29.39 30.64 -19.38
CA GLY A 188 29.46 29.19 -19.61
C GLY A 188 29.72 28.38 -18.34
N GLU A 189 29.81 29.02 -17.17
CA GLU A 189 29.99 28.35 -15.88
C GLU A 189 28.72 27.54 -15.54
N ALA A 190 28.91 26.35 -14.95
CA ALA A 190 27.80 25.48 -14.60
C ALA A 190 27.84 25.06 -13.13
N ILE A 191 26.73 25.28 -12.44
CA ILE A 191 26.52 24.88 -11.05
C ILE A 191 25.40 23.85 -11.02
N THR A 192 25.59 22.78 -10.24
CA THR A 192 24.53 21.78 -10.03
C THR A 192 23.90 21.98 -8.66
N THR A 193 22.64 22.43 -8.67
CA THR A 193 21.87 22.63 -7.45
C THR A 193 21.18 21.33 -7.07
N ALA A 194 21.55 20.77 -5.93
CA ALA A 194 20.92 19.56 -5.41
C ALA A 194 19.48 19.87 -4.94
N PHE A 195 18.60 18.88 -5.06
CA PHE A 195 17.27 18.93 -4.49
C PHE A 195 16.82 17.57 -3.95
N SER A 196 15.81 17.60 -3.09
CA SER A 196 15.14 16.42 -2.56
C SER A 196 13.64 16.63 -2.52
N ILE A 197 12.89 15.54 -2.62
CA ILE A 197 11.44 15.53 -2.50
C ILE A 197 11.05 14.68 -1.29
N HIS A 198 10.12 15.22 -0.50
CA HIS A 198 9.43 14.49 0.55
C HIS A 198 7.95 14.43 0.20
N ASP A 199 7.43 13.23 -0.01
CA ASP A 199 6.03 12.98 -0.31
C ASP A 199 5.41 12.18 0.82
N VAL A 200 4.35 12.71 1.43
CA VAL A 200 3.55 12.03 2.45
C VAL A 200 2.10 11.96 1.97
N GLY A 201 1.48 10.78 2.03
CA GLY A 201 0.07 10.60 1.73
C GLY A 201 -0.64 9.91 2.87
N LEU A 202 -1.75 10.49 3.33
CA LEU A 202 -2.68 9.86 4.27
C LEU A 202 -4.04 9.71 3.58
N ARG A 203 -4.59 8.50 3.57
CA ARG A 203 -5.85 8.20 2.86
C ARG A 203 -6.75 7.33 3.73
N GLY A 204 -8.05 7.61 3.71
CA GLY A 204 -9.09 6.66 4.05
C GLY A 204 -9.53 5.89 2.81
N VAL A 205 -9.88 4.62 2.99
CA VAL A 205 -10.30 3.73 1.91
C VAL A 205 -11.60 3.05 2.30
N ILE A 206 -12.54 2.99 1.36
CA ILE A 206 -13.75 2.17 1.43
C ILE A 206 -13.71 1.21 0.25
N GLY A 207 -13.80 -0.08 0.52
CA GLY A 207 -13.74 -1.15 -0.47
C GLY A 207 -15.05 -1.91 -0.56
N TYR A 208 -15.44 -2.28 -1.76
CA TYR A 208 -16.55 -3.20 -2.03
C TYR A 208 -16.00 -4.46 -2.70
N ASP A 209 -16.02 -5.57 -1.97
CA ASP A 209 -15.62 -6.90 -2.43
C ASP A 209 -16.73 -7.48 -3.31
N LEU A 210 -16.40 -7.77 -4.57
CA LEU A 210 -17.36 -8.33 -5.53
C LEU A 210 -17.63 -9.82 -5.29
N GLN A 211 -17.03 -10.44 -4.26
CA GLN A 211 -17.19 -11.85 -3.90
C GLN A 211 -16.86 -12.80 -5.06
N ARG A 212 -15.95 -12.37 -5.94
CA ARG A 212 -15.44 -13.19 -7.03
C ARG A 212 -14.33 -14.11 -6.52
N PRO A 213 -14.07 -15.26 -7.16
CA PRO A 213 -12.98 -16.16 -6.78
C PRO A 213 -11.60 -15.49 -6.71
N SER A 214 -11.39 -14.43 -7.50
CA SER A 214 -10.16 -13.62 -7.50
C SER A 214 -10.00 -12.70 -6.28
N GLY A 215 -11.04 -12.55 -5.46
CA GLY A 215 -11.09 -11.61 -4.33
C GLY A 215 -11.11 -10.14 -4.77
N LEU A 216 -11.68 -9.84 -5.94
CA LEU A 216 -11.66 -8.49 -6.52
C LEU A 216 -12.41 -7.50 -5.64
N VAL A 217 -11.72 -6.43 -5.21
CA VAL A 217 -12.28 -5.32 -4.43
C VAL A 217 -12.19 -4.02 -5.23
N LEU A 218 -13.32 -3.32 -5.35
CA LEU A 218 -13.39 -1.96 -5.85
C LEU A 218 -13.13 -0.98 -4.70
N LEU A 219 -12.29 0.01 -4.89
CA LEU A 219 -11.86 0.93 -3.83
C LEU A 219 -12.28 2.36 -4.16
N ALA A 220 -12.93 3.03 -3.21
CA ALA A 220 -13.05 4.48 -3.13
C ALA A 220 -12.04 5.02 -2.11
N ARG A 221 -11.37 6.13 -2.45
CA ARG A 221 -10.26 6.68 -1.66
C ARG A 221 -10.44 8.18 -1.49
N ALA A 222 -10.17 8.66 -0.28
CA ALA A 222 -10.17 10.08 0.04
C ALA A 222 -9.02 10.37 1.00
N GLY A 223 -8.33 11.50 0.83
CA GLY A 223 -7.15 11.76 1.65
C GLY A 223 -6.54 13.13 1.48
N VAL A 224 -5.34 13.27 2.01
CA VAL A 224 -4.49 14.44 1.86
C VAL A 224 -3.07 13.99 1.50
N ARG A 225 -2.44 14.74 0.60
CA ARG A 225 -1.04 14.59 0.24
C ARG A 225 -0.27 15.85 0.63
N TYR A 226 0.88 15.67 1.24
CA TYR A 226 1.89 16.68 1.46
C TYR A 226 3.06 16.38 0.53
N HIS A 227 3.48 17.37 -0.25
CA HIS A 227 4.60 17.29 -1.17
C HIS A 227 5.54 18.46 -0.88
N LEU A 228 6.79 18.17 -0.55
CA LEU A 228 7.82 19.17 -0.34
C LEU A 228 8.93 18.95 -1.36
N PHE A 229 9.06 19.90 -2.28
CA PHE A 229 10.20 20.05 -3.16
C PHE A 229 11.21 20.98 -2.48
N ARG A 230 12.33 20.43 -2.02
CA ARG A 230 13.36 21.14 -1.27
C ARG A 230 14.61 21.34 -2.10
N ILE A 231 14.95 22.60 -2.35
CA ILE A 231 16.20 23.01 -2.98
C ILE A 231 17.30 23.15 -1.91
N ALA A 232 18.54 22.76 -2.26
CA ALA A 232 19.71 23.05 -1.43
C ALA A 232 20.21 24.49 -1.68
N GLY A 233 20.67 25.18 -0.63
CA GLY A 233 21.18 26.56 -0.78
C GLY A 233 20.12 27.58 -1.18
N VAL A 234 18.87 27.41 -0.73
CA VAL A 234 17.79 28.38 -0.99
C VAL A 234 18.20 29.76 -0.46
N GLY A 235 18.24 30.75 -1.35
CA GLY A 235 18.67 32.12 -1.01
C GLY A 235 20.19 32.34 -1.04
N ASP A 236 20.99 31.33 -1.38
CA ASP A 236 22.42 31.45 -1.64
C ASP A 236 22.69 31.37 -3.15
N PRO A 237 22.96 32.51 -3.83
CA PRO A 237 23.22 32.54 -5.27
C PRO A 237 24.45 31.74 -5.70
N THR A 238 25.37 31.42 -4.77
CA THR A 238 26.56 30.61 -5.08
C THR A 238 26.24 29.12 -5.20
N GLN A 239 25.12 28.68 -4.63
CA GLN A 239 24.65 27.29 -4.69
C GLN A 239 23.40 27.11 -5.56
N ASN A 240 22.61 28.19 -5.68
CA ASN A 240 21.36 28.24 -6.42
C ASN A 240 21.28 29.58 -7.19
N PRO A 241 22.07 29.75 -8.27
CA PRO A 241 22.18 31.02 -8.99
C PRO A 241 20.86 31.43 -9.66
N SER A 242 20.04 30.47 -10.10
CA SER A 242 18.70 30.73 -10.65
C SER A 242 17.63 30.95 -9.58
N MET A 243 17.99 31.02 -8.29
CA MET A 243 17.07 31.28 -7.18
C MET A 243 15.81 30.39 -7.20
N ILE A 244 15.97 29.11 -7.53
CA ILE A 244 14.87 28.17 -7.59
C ILE A 244 14.24 28.05 -6.19
N PRO A 245 12.92 28.29 -6.03
CA PRO A 245 12.29 28.21 -4.73
C PRO A 245 12.19 26.76 -4.24
N SER A 246 12.20 26.58 -2.91
CA SER A 246 11.54 25.41 -2.34
C SER A 246 10.04 25.60 -2.36
N GLU A 247 9.31 24.50 -2.56
CA GLU A 247 7.87 24.48 -2.69
C GLU A 247 7.25 23.45 -1.75
N VAL A 248 6.20 23.86 -1.05
CA VAL A 248 5.33 22.99 -0.28
C VAL A 248 3.95 22.98 -0.92
N GLN A 249 3.46 21.80 -1.25
CA GLN A 249 2.12 21.56 -1.75
C GLN A 249 1.34 20.68 -0.77
N ILE A 250 0.11 21.09 -0.44
CA ILE A 250 -0.85 20.30 0.33
C ILE A 250 -2.10 20.11 -0.52
N SER A 251 -2.41 18.87 -0.87
CA SER A 251 -3.48 18.52 -1.79
C SER A 251 -4.48 17.57 -1.13
N PRO A 252 -5.73 18.00 -0.93
CA PRO A 252 -6.83 17.07 -0.76
C PRO A 252 -6.94 16.18 -2.01
N THR A 253 -7.21 14.89 -1.81
CA THR A 253 -7.25 13.90 -2.90
C THR A 253 -8.53 13.07 -2.86
N LEU A 254 -9.10 12.81 -4.02
CA LEU A 254 -10.15 11.80 -4.23
C LEU A 254 -9.73 10.84 -5.31
N GLY A 255 -9.96 9.55 -5.09
CA GLY A 255 -9.50 8.53 -5.99
C GLY A 255 -10.33 7.26 -5.99
N VAL A 256 -10.02 6.42 -6.95
CA VAL A 256 -10.60 5.09 -7.12
C VAL A 256 -9.49 4.10 -7.36
N GLY A 257 -9.75 2.83 -7.05
CA GLY A 257 -8.81 1.77 -7.31
C GLY A 257 -9.47 0.41 -7.43
N ILE A 258 -8.67 -0.56 -7.83
CA ILE A 258 -9.00 -1.97 -7.88
C ILE A 258 -7.91 -2.74 -7.16
N ALA A 259 -8.31 -3.71 -6.35
CA ALA A 259 -7.41 -4.72 -5.80
C ALA A 259 -7.86 -6.09 -6.29
N ILE A 260 -6.92 -6.84 -6.85
CA ILE A 260 -7.09 -8.21 -7.31
C ILE A 260 -6.05 -9.04 -6.55
N PRO A 261 -6.37 -9.53 -5.35
CA PRO A 261 -5.44 -10.27 -4.51
C PRO A 261 -4.93 -11.56 -5.17
N ARG A 262 -5.73 -12.17 -6.04
CA ARG A 262 -5.42 -13.41 -6.76
C ARG A 262 -5.62 -13.22 -8.27
N ILE A 263 -4.59 -12.72 -8.96
CA ILE A 263 -4.46 -12.87 -10.43
C ILE A 263 -4.05 -14.31 -10.76
N THR A 264 -3.10 -14.83 -10.00
CA THR A 264 -2.71 -16.24 -9.99
C THR A 264 -2.68 -16.75 -8.56
N SER A 265 -2.29 -18.00 -8.32
CA SER A 265 -2.09 -18.52 -6.97
C SER A 265 -1.02 -17.79 -6.17
N LYS A 266 -0.13 -17.01 -6.83
CA LYS A 266 1.00 -16.31 -6.20
C LYS A 266 1.06 -14.82 -6.49
N LEU A 267 0.29 -14.32 -7.45
CA LEU A 267 0.35 -12.92 -7.86
C LEU A 267 -0.95 -12.21 -7.52
N GLY A 268 -0.81 -11.04 -6.89
CA GLY A 268 -1.87 -10.07 -6.72
C GLY A 268 -1.48 -8.72 -7.31
N LEU A 269 -2.47 -7.94 -7.73
CA LEU A 269 -2.28 -6.59 -8.25
C LEU A 269 -3.20 -5.64 -7.51
N ARG A 270 -2.68 -4.46 -7.24
CA ARG A 270 -3.48 -3.30 -6.89
C ARG A 270 -3.15 -2.16 -7.81
N PHE A 271 -4.16 -1.46 -8.27
CA PHE A 271 -4.04 -0.27 -9.09
C PHE A 271 -4.97 0.81 -8.56
N ALA A 272 -4.52 2.05 -8.51
CA ALA A 272 -5.34 3.16 -8.08
C ALA A 272 -4.91 4.49 -8.70
N VAL A 273 -5.88 5.39 -8.84
CA VAL A 273 -5.68 6.75 -9.32
C VAL A 273 -6.32 7.69 -8.32
N ASP A 274 -5.55 8.67 -7.82
CA ASP A 274 -6.06 9.74 -6.98
C ASP A 274 -5.88 11.08 -7.70
N THR A 275 -6.92 11.90 -7.72
CA THR A 275 -6.91 13.25 -8.31
C THR A 275 -6.81 14.30 -7.21
N PHE A 276 -6.12 15.39 -7.49
CA PHE A 276 -6.09 16.56 -6.60
C PHE A 276 -7.37 17.34 -6.78
N VAL A 277 -8.08 17.57 -5.68
CA VAL A 277 -9.37 18.28 -5.70
C VAL A 277 -9.22 19.73 -5.23
N ALA A 278 -10.33 20.48 -5.26
CA ALA A 278 -10.37 21.87 -4.85
C ALA A 278 -9.79 22.06 -3.43
N GLY A 279 -9.06 23.16 -3.22
CA GLY A 279 -8.38 23.43 -1.96
C GLY A 279 -6.93 22.98 -1.89
N THR A 280 -6.34 22.52 -3.01
CA THR A 280 -4.88 22.35 -3.11
C THR A 280 -4.19 23.69 -2.88
N ARG A 281 -3.22 23.71 -1.96
CA ARG A 281 -2.43 24.87 -1.59
C ARG A 281 -0.98 24.64 -2.01
N VAL A 282 -0.36 25.69 -2.52
CA VAL A 282 1.07 25.71 -2.83
C VAL A 282 1.68 26.95 -2.22
N VAL A 283 2.80 26.76 -1.51
CA VAL A 283 3.58 27.81 -0.86
C VAL A 283 5.01 27.67 -1.34
N GLN A 284 5.55 28.73 -1.92
CA GLN A 284 6.93 28.81 -2.36
C GLN A 284 7.76 29.64 -1.38
N THR A 285 9.08 29.60 -1.56
CA THR A 285 10.00 30.42 -0.76
C THR A 285 9.71 31.92 -1.00
N PRO A 286 9.49 32.71 0.06
CA PRO A 286 9.21 34.13 -0.08
C PRO A 286 10.30 34.88 -0.85
N GLY A 287 9.90 35.67 -1.84
CA GLY A 287 10.81 36.45 -2.70
C GLY A 287 11.48 35.64 -3.81
N GLN A 288 11.12 34.38 -4.01
CA GLN A 288 11.58 33.51 -5.09
C GLN A 288 10.39 32.85 -5.82
N GLU A 289 9.19 33.43 -5.73
CA GLU A 289 7.98 32.87 -6.32
C GLU A 289 8.01 32.94 -7.86
N ASP A 290 7.68 31.83 -8.52
CA ASP A 290 7.66 31.73 -9.99
C ASP A 290 6.24 31.95 -10.57
N GLY A 291 5.52 32.97 -10.08
CA GLY A 291 4.22 33.37 -10.63
C GLY A 291 3.29 34.10 -9.67
N VAL A 292 2.14 34.56 -10.19
CA VAL A 292 1.23 35.48 -9.47
C VAL A 292 0.19 34.75 -8.60
N LYS A 293 -0.17 33.48 -8.94
CA LYS A 293 -1.05 32.60 -8.15
C LYS A 293 -0.79 31.12 -8.48
N ALA A 294 -0.38 30.33 -7.49
CA ALA A 294 -0.19 28.90 -7.67
C ALA A 294 -1.51 28.15 -7.48
N SER A 295 -2.07 27.63 -8.56
CA SER A 295 -3.14 26.61 -8.51
C SER A 295 -2.63 25.33 -9.17
N VAL A 296 -2.68 24.23 -8.44
CA VAL A 296 -2.21 22.93 -8.96
C VAL A 296 -3.41 22.02 -9.22
N ARG A 297 -3.40 21.43 -10.42
CA ARG A 297 -4.22 20.26 -10.78
C ARG A 297 -3.26 19.13 -11.08
N GLY A 298 -3.59 17.95 -10.59
CA GLY A 298 -2.75 16.77 -10.78
C GLY A 298 -3.48 15.51 -10.41
N ALA A 299 -2.83 14.39 -10.71
CA ALA A 299 -3.26 13.08 -10.30
C ALA A 299 -2.03 12.22 -9.98
N THR A 300 -2.21 11.25 -9.12
CA THR A 300 -1.21 10.25 -8.78
C THR A 300 -1.71 8.87 -9.18
N LEU A 301 -0.84 8.14 -9.87
CA LEU A 301 -1.05 6.75 -10.26
C LEU A 301 -0.26 5.86 -9.29
N GLU A 302 -0.90 4.82 -8.78
CA GLU A 302 -0.30 3.84 -7.90
C GLU A 302 -0.56 2.44 -8.43
N SER A 303 0.50 1.64 -8.54
CA SER A 303 0.38 0.23 -8.89
C SER A 303 1.30 -0.59 -7.99
N VAL A 304 0.77 -1.66 -7.41
CA VAL A 304 1.52 -2.60 -6.58
C VAL A 304 1.28 -4.00 -7.11
N LEU A 305 2.36 -4.66 -7.52
CA LEU A 305 2.37 -6.09 -7.81
C LEU A 305 2.89 -6.81 -6.57
N ALA A 306 2.04 -7.64 -5.97
CA ALA A 306 2.37 -8.45 -4.80
C ALA A 306 2.64 -9.89 -5.23
N TYR A 307 3.74 -10.45 -4.73
CA TYR A 307 4.03 -11.88 -4.83
C TYR A 307 3.84 -12.52 -3.45
N ARG A 308 3.04 -13.59 -3.39
CA ARG A 308 2.76 -14.41 -2.21
C ARG A 308 3.42 -15.77 -2.36
#